data_AF-A0A839TA83-F1
#
_entry.id   AF-A0A839TA83-F1
#
_cell.length_a   1.000
_cell.length_b   1.000
_cell.length_c   1.000
_cell.angle_alpha   90.00
_cell.angle_beta   90.00
_cell.angle_gamma   90.00
#
_symmetry.space_group_name_H-M   'P 1'
#
loop_
_entity.id
_entity.type
_entity.pdbx_description
1 polymer ?
#
loop_
_entity_poly.entity_id
_entity_poly.type
_entity_poly.pdbx_seq_one_letter_code
_entity_poly.pdbx_strand_id
1 'polypeptide(L)' 'MRTTVTLDDNLYQQALELADPAMDKADLFREAFKTFVRVQRAKRLAALGGSAPDMPDIPRHRDEQAMGADD' A
#
# COMPACT_ATOMS: atom_id res chain seq x y z
N MET A 1 6.86 -19.12 8.10
CA MET A 1 8.20 -18.82 8.64
C MET A 1 8.05 -18.37 10.08
N ARG A 2 8.88 -18.84 11.01
CA ARG A 2 8.88 -18.39 12.41
C ARG A 2 10.22 -17.69 12.68
N THR A 3 10.15 -16.48 13.21
CA THR A 3 11.32 -15.64 13.47
C THR A 3 11.15 -15.01 14.85
N THR A 4 12.23 -14.97 15.62
CA THR A 4 12.30 -14.23 16.89
C THR A 4 13.05 -12.93 16.65
N VAL A 5 12.51 -11.82 17.14
CA VAL A 5 13.11 -10.49 17.03
C VAL A 5 13.14 -9.83 18.40
N THR A 6 14.13 -8.98 18.64
CA THR A 6 14.20 -8.12 19.82
C THR A 6 13.53 -6.79 19.49
N LEU A 7 12.66 -6.30 20.37
CA LEU A 7 11.96 -5.02 20.22
C LEU A 7 12.15 -4.18 21.48
N ASP A 8 12.01 -2.87 21.33
CA ASP A 8 11.90 -1.96 22.47
C ASP A 8 10.53 -2.12 23.13
N ASP A 9 10.52 -2.31 24.45
CA ASP A 9 9.30 -2.55 25.22
C ASP A 9 8.37 -1.35 25.22
N ASN A 10 8.89 -0.11 25.27
CA ASN A 10 8.07 1.09 25.24
C ASN A 10 7.37 1.24 23.88
N LEU A 11 8.08 0.94 22.80
CA LEU A 11 7.49 0.94 21.45
C LEU A 11 6.40 -0.13 21.34
N TYR A 12 6.64 -1.32 21.88
CA TYR A 12 5.65 -2.39 21.89
C TYR A 12 4.40 -2.02 22.70
N GLN A 13 4.55 -1.38 23.86
CA GLN A 13 3.41 -0.91 24.66
C GLN A 13 2.60 0.16 23.93
N GLN A 14 3.25 1.16 23.34
CA GLN A 14 2.54 2.18 22.54
C GLN A 14 1.76 1.55 21.38
N ALA A 15 2.33 0.54 20.73
CA ALA A 15 1.63 -0.17 19.67
C ALA A 15 0.40 -0.92 20.19
N LEU A 16 0.46 -1.52 21.39
CA LEU A 16 -0.68 -2.17 22.03
C LEU A 16 -1.78 -1.20 22.47
N GLU A 17 -1.42 -0.02 22.97
CA GLU A 17 -2.38 1.03 23.36
C GLU A 17 -3.23 1.50 22.16
N LEU A 18 -2.66 1.46 20.95
CA LEU A 18 -3.31 1.87 19.71
C LEU A 18 -3.96 0.70 18.95
N ALA A 19 -3.64 -0.53 19.31
CA ALA A 19 -4.15 -1.71 18.64
C ALA A 19 -5.61 -1.98 19.02
N ASP A 20 -6.35 -2.65 18.13
CA ASP A 20 -7.66 -3.14 18.47
C ASP A 20 -7.59 -4.12 19.65
N PRO A 21 -8.52 -4.06 20.63
CA PRO A 21 -8.51 -4.95 21.80
C PRO A 21 -8.58 -6.45 21.45
N ALA A 22 -9.09 -6.77 20.27
CA ALA A 22 -9.20 -8.14 19.76
C ALA A 22 -7.96 -8.61 18.98
N MET A 23 -7.00 -7.72 18.73
CA MET A 23 -5.81 -8.03 17.95
C MET A 23 -4.80 -8.82 18.80
N ASP A 24 -4.32 -9.95 18.27
CA ASP A 24 -3.25 -10.70 18.90
C ASP A 24 -1.86 -10.16 18.53
N LYS A 25 -0.82 -10.64 19.22
CA LYS A 25 0.56 -10.18 18.97
C LYS A 25 1.01 -10.44 17.53
N ALA A 26 0.63 -11.57 16.96
CA ALA A 26 1.06 -11.95 15.61
C ALA A 26 0.42 -11.05 14.54
N ASP A 27 -0.85 -10.70 14.74
CA ASP A 27 -1.58 -9.78 13.89
C ASP A 27 -0.99 -8.37 13.96
N LEU A 28 -0.59 -7.89 15.14
CA LEU A 28 0.11 -6.61 15.28
C LEU A 28 1.40 -6.56 14.44
N PHE A 29 2.24 -7.61 14.52
CA PHE A 29 3.45 -7.70 13.72
C PHE A 29 3.14 -7.81 12.22
N ARG A 30 2.12 -8.57 11.83
CA ARG A 30 1.70 -8.68 10.43
C ARG A 30 1.26 -7.33 9.87
N GLU A 31 0.49 -6.55 10.62
CA GLU A 31 0.06 -5.22 10.21
C GLU A 31 1.22 -4.21 10.17
N ALA A 32 2.17 -4.29 11.11
CA ALA A 32 3.39 -3.49 11.07
C ALA A 32 4.17 -3.71 9.77
N PHE A 33 4.36 -4.98 9.35
CA PHE A 33 5.05 -5.30 8.10
C PHE A 33 4.26 -4.88 6.86
N LYS A 34 2.94 -5.10 6.81
CA LYS A 34 2.09 -4.62 5.70
C LYS A 34 2.20 -3.11 5.55
N THR A 35 2.15 -2.38 6.66
CA THR A 35 2.27 -0.92 6.70
C THR A 35 3.64 -0.47 6.21
N PHE A 36 4.72 -1.12 6.68
CA PHE A 36 6.07 -0.82 6.20
C PHE A 36 6.19 -0.96 4.69
N VAL A 37 5.72 -2.07 4.11
CA VAL A 37 5.75 -2.27 2.66
C VAL A 37 4.96 -1.18 1.94
N ARG A 38 3.76 -0.82 2.44
CA ARG A 38 2.93 0.24 1.86
C ARG A 38 3.68 1.58 1.84
N VAL A 39 4.30 1.96 2.95
CA VAL A 39 5.05 3.23 3.08
C VAL A 39 6.26 3.24 2.14
N GLN A 40 7.03 2.17 2.06
CA GLN A 40 8.20 2.12 1.16
C GLN A 40 7.80 2.20 -0.32
N ARG A 41 6.70 1.52 -0.69
CA ARG A 41 6.15 1.62 -2.05
C ARG A 41 5.69 3.04 -2.36
N ALA A 42 4.98 3.70 -1.44
CA ALA A 42 4.54 5.08 -1.60
C ALA A 42 5.73 6.03 -1.77
N LYS A 43 6.79 5.89 -0.97
CA LYS A 43 8.03 6.67 -1.11
C LYS A 43 8.68 6.47 -2.48
N ARG A 44 8.78 5.22 -2.94
CA ARG A 44 9.34 4.90 -4.27
C ARG A 44 8.48 5.51 -5.38
N LEU A 45 7.17 5.43 -5.28
CA LEU A 45 6.25 6.01 -6.27
C LEU A 45 6.38 7.53 -6.31
N ALA A 46 6.42 8.20 -5.14
CA ALA A 46 6.62 9.64 -5.05
C ALA A 46 7.94 10.07 -5.70
N ALA A 47 9.01 9.30 -5.51
CA ALA A 47 10.31 9.55 -6.13
C ALA A 47 10.31 9.37 -7.67
N LEU A 48 9.36 8.62 -8.23
CA LEU A 48 9.17 8.48 -9.68
C LEU A 48 8.32 9.62 -10.28
N GLY A 49 7.66 10.43 -9.46
CA GLY A 49 6.90 11.57 -9.94
C GLY A 49 7.78 12.51 -10.77
N GLY A 50 7.35 12.84 -11.99
CA GLY A 50 8.10 13.72 -12.89
C GLY A 50 9.35 13.09 -13.52
N SER A 51 9.60 11.79 -13.34
CA SER A 51 10.75 11.11 -13.96
C SER A 51 10.59 10.87 -15.47
N ALA A 52 9.41 11.15 -16.03
CA ALA A 52 9.11 11.02 -17.46
C ALA A 52 8.28 12.23 -17.95
N PRO A 53 8.88 13.43 -18.03
CA PRO A 53 8.16 14.66 -18.42
C PRO A 53 7.71 14.65 -19.89
N ASP A 54 8.43 13.93 -20.76
CA ASP A 54 8.15 13.85 -22.20
C ASP A 54 7.35 12.58 -22.57
N MET A 55 6.69 11.95 -21.60
CA MET A 55 5.90 10.73 -21.87
C MET A 55 4.75 11.05 -22.85
N PRO A 56 4.64 10.33 -23.99
CA PRO A 56 3.57 10.58 -24.94
C PRO A 56 2.21 10.25 -24.34
N ASP A 57 1.18 10.98 -24.75
CA ASP A 57 -0.19 10.77 -24.26
C ASP A 57 -0.70 9.37 -24.64
N ILE A 58 -1.41 8.71 -23.71
CA ILE A 58 -1.90 7.34 -23.91
C ILE A 58 -3.30 7.41 -24.54
N PRO A 59 -3.53 6.78 -25.72
CA PRO A 59 -4.84 6.82 -26.38
C PRO A 59 -5.95 6.31 -25.47
N ARG A 60 -7.02 7.10 -25.32
CA ARG A 60 -8.21 6.66 -24.61
C ARG A 60 -9.08 5.84 -25.55
N HIS A 61 -9.22 4.54 -25.28
CA HIS A 61 -10.27 3.74 -25.90
C HIS A 61 -11.60 4.10 -25.24
N ARG A 62 -12.35 5.02 -25.85
CA ARG A 62 -13.79 5.14 -25.61
C ARG A 62 -14.42 4.11 -26.53
N ASP A 63 -15.06 3.10 -25.98
CA ASP A 63 -15.72 2.08 -26.78
C ASP A 63 -16.63 2.73 -27.83
N GLU A 64 -16.25 2.58 -29.09
CA GLU A 64 -17.02 2.96 -30.28
C GLU A 64 -18.25 2.04 -30.47
N GLN A 65 -18.56 1.19 -29.47
CA GLN A 65 -19.60 0.14 -29.54
C GLN A 65 -20.99 0.58 -29.09
N ALA A 66 -21.24 1.89 -28.90
CA ALA A 66 -22.57 2.42 -28.56
C ALA A 66 -23.23 3.20 -29.71
N MET A 67 -22.87 2.92 -30.97
CA MET A 67 -23.60 3.47 -32.13
C MET A 67 -23.63 2.47 -33.29
N GLY A 68 -24.40 1.39 -33.10
CA GLY A 68 -24.63 0.35 -34.10
C GLY A 68 -25.86 -0.50 -33.79
N ALA A 69 -26.89 0.10 -33.21
CA ALA A 69 -28.19 -0.53 -32.99
C ALA A 69 -29.28 0.52 -33.25
N ASP A 70 -29.51 0.80 -34.53
CA ASP A 70 -30.80 1.20 -35.11
C ASP A 70 -30.54 1.54 -36.59
N ASP A 71 -30.58 0.52 -37.45
CA ASP A 71 -30.95 0.63 -38.87
C ASP A 71 -31.56 -0.71 -39.33
#